data_AF-A0A1V6B5P5-F1
#
_entry.id   AF-A0A1V6B5P5-F1
#
_cell.length_a   1.000
_cell.length_b   1.000
_cell.length_c   1.000
_cell.angle_alpha   90.00
_cell.angle_beta   90.00
_cell.angle_gamma   90.00
#
_symmetry.space_group_name_H-M   'P 1'
#
loop_
_entity.id
_entity.type
_entity.pdbx_description
1 polymer ?
#
loop_
_entity_poly.entity_id
_entity_poly.type
_entity_poly.pdbx_seq_one_letter_code
_entity_poly.pdbx_strand_id
1 'polypeptide(L)'
;MNYGEILSKAWKIIWKNKILWLFGILAGCSASGVGGSSGGWSSAGSSGTNTTIKPDSLNFLCSSTQKALTDFAQFIAGIDVWVWILLAIGLFVVVLILSVVLFLLGTLGETGVIAGASMADQADEDAPPLSLRKIFSALKPHYWKVVLLKLGYTLASLIVTLFLMAPILILMFCTCCVGLFLLIPVGWFIQTMLFLTIIAIVEEGSGIFPAITRAWRMITGNLLRVLIIFLILGIGGAIVGVLITLPLLIVPLPFAINLAIVASAGSGTLITGLVLSVLLALGILPILIFLGGVLRAYLLSAWTLAYRRLPVNEDLKPTLLNETPVED
;
A
#
# COMPACT_ATOMS: atom_id res chain seq x y z
N MET A 1 23.74 9.44 13.92
CA MET A 1 22.28 9.21 14.03
C MET A 1 22.10 7.80 14.56
N ASN A 2 21.47 7.65 15.73
CA ASN A 2 21.25 6.34 16.35
C ASN A 2 20.02 5.67 15.72
N TYR A 3 20.20 4.84 14.70
CA TYR A 3 19.09 4.21 13.98
C TYR A 3 18.26 3.27 14.87
N GLY A 4 18.90 2.52 15.77
CA GLY A 4 18.19 1.63 16.71
C GLY A 4 17.28 2.38 17.69
N GLU A 5 17.68 3.58 18.11
CA GLU A 5 16.87 4.43 18.99
C GLU A 5 15.61 4.91 18.27
N ILE A 6 15.71 5.27 16.99
CA ILE A 6 14.58 5.70 16.14
C ILE A 6 13.57 4.55 15.99
N LEU A 7 14.06 3.36 15.70
CA LEU A 7 13.22 2.17 15.51
C LEU A 7 12.53 1.74 16.81
N SER A 8 13.25 1.80 17.93
CA SER A 8 12.70 1.52 19.26
C SER A 8 11.66 2.57 19.68
N LYS A 9 11.93 3.85 19.42
CA LYS A 9 10.99 4.94 19.71
C LYS A 9 9.74 4.85 18.84
N ALA A 10 9.88 4.56 17.54
CA ALA A 10 8.75 4.29 16.64
C ALA A 10 7.86 3.17 17.18
N TRP A 11 8.46 2.06 17.60
CA TRP A 11 7.74 0.92 18.17
C TRP A 11 6.96 1.32 19.43
N LYS A 12 7.60 2.01 20.38
CA LYS A 12 6.94 2.51 21.60
C LYS A 12 5.75 3.41 21.29
N ILE A 13 5.89 4.33 20.33
CA ILE A 13 4.83 5.27 19.92
C ILE A 13 3.58 4.53 19.41
N ILE A 14 3.78 3.48 18.61
CA ILE A 14 2.69 2.70 18.00
C ILE A 14 1.92 1.88 19.04
N TRP A 15 2.63 1.30 20.00
CA TRP A 15 1.98 0.55 21.08
C TRP A 15 1.31 1.46 22.10
N LYS A 16 1.87 2.64 22.38
CA LYS A 16 1.24 3.65 23.24
C LYS A 16 -0.03 4.23 22.60
N ASN A 17 -0.02 4.48 21.30
CA ASN A 17 -1.14 5.08 20.57
C ASN A 17 -1.81 4.08 19.63
N LYS A 18 -2.69 3.22 20.17
CA LYS A 18 -3.45 2.19 19.40
C LYS A 18 -4.23 2.77 18.21
N ILE A 19 -4.51 4.07 18.24
CA ILE A 19 -5.16 4.79 17.15
C ILE A 19 -4.35 4.74 15.84
N LEU A 20 -3.01 4.61 15.93
CA LEU A 20 -2.13 4.50 14.78
C LEU A 20 -2.32 3.18 14.03
N TRP A 21 -2.82 2.12 14.67
CA TRP A 21 -3.14 0.86 13.99
C TRP A 21 -4.31 1.04 13.04
N LEU A 22 -5.34 1.78 13.46
CA LEU A 22 -6.48 2.10 12.60
C LEU A 22 -6.01 2.91 11.40
N PHE A 23 -5.23 3.98 11.60
CA PHE A 23 -4.68 4.75 10.50
C PHE A 23 -3.75 3.92 9.59
N GLY A 24 -3.02 2.94 10.14
CA GLY A 24 -2.22 1.99 9.37
C GLY A 24 -3.06 1.07 8.47
N ILE A 25 -4.19 0.57 8.96
CA ILE A 25 -5.15 -0.22 8.17
C ILE A 25 -5.81 0.65 7.10
N LEU A 26 -6.18 1.89 7.43
CA LEU A 26 -6.68 2.85 6.45
C LEU A 26 -5.63 3.14 5.37
N ALA A 27 -4.36 3.35 5.73
CA ALA A 27 -3.25 3.50 4.80
C ALA A 27 -3.05 2.23 3.93
N GLY A 28 -3.50 1.08 4.43
CA GLY A 28 -3.67 -0.18 3.71
C GLY A 28 -4.61 -0.11 2.51
N CYS A 29 -5.68 0.67 2.63
CA CYS A 29 -6.82 0.67 1.71
C CYS A 29 -6.65 1.57 0.49
N SER A 30 -5.75 2.56 0.50
CA SER A 30 -5.38 3.25 -0.74
C SER A 30 -4.54 2.31 -1.60
N ALA A 31 -4.95 2.13 -2.86
CA ALA A 31 -4.26 1.37 -3.90
C ALA A 31 -2.81 1.86 -4.21
N SER A 32 -2.32 2.88 -3.50
CA SER A 32 -1.04 3.54 -3.65
C SER A 32 -0.17 3.42 -2.38
N GLY A 33 -0.15 2.23 -1.77
CA GLY A 33 0.55 1.96 -0.51
C GLY A 33 2.07 1.79 -0.62
N VAL A 34 2.79 2.58 0.20
CA VAL A 34 4.19 2.41 0.61
C VAL A 34 4.54 0.95 0.91
N GLY A 35 5.60 0.45 0.28
CA GLY A 35 6.35 -0.74 0.74
C GLY A 35 5.50 -2.00 0.94
N GLY A 36 5.11 -2.62 -0.16
CA GLY A 36 4.52 -3.94 -0.16
C GLY A 36 4.10 -4.24 -1.57
N SER A 37 4.86 -5.12 -2.22
CA SER A 37 4.43 -5.80 -3.44
C SER A 37 2.96 -6.17 -3.27
N SER A 38 2.09 -5.56 -4.06
CA SER A 38 0.77 -6.09 -4.31
C SER A 38 0.99 -7.48 -4.90
N GLY A 39 1.02 -8.50 -4.05
CA GLY A 39 0.69 -9.87 -4.39
C GLY A 39 -0.80 -9.91 -4.74
N GLY A 40 -1.18 -9.12 -5.74
CA GLY A 40 -2.32 -9.43 -6.56
C GLY A 40 -1.92 -10.71 -7.28
N TRP A 41 -2.61 -11.79 -6.96
CA TRP A 41 -2.66 -12.98 -7.79
C TRP A 41 -3.06 -12.49 -9.18
N SER A 42 -2.06 -12.25 -10.03
CA SER A 42 -2.27 -12.25 -11.46
C SER A 42 -2.63 -13.70 -11.75
N SER A 43 -3.89 -13.91 -12.13
CA SER A 43 -4.36 -15.13 -12.75
C SER A 43 -3.33 -15.54 -13.79
N ALA A 44 -2.55 -16.58 -13.49
CA ALA A 44 -1.63 -17.20 -14.42
C ALA A 44 -2.43 -17.53 -15.69
N GLY A 45 -1.94 -17.05 -16.82
CA GLY A 45 -2.64 -17.10 -18.10
C GLY A 45 -3.16 -18.49 -18.42
N SER A 46 -4.48 -18.62 -18.49
CA SER A 46 -5.11 -19.72 -19.20
C SER A 46 -4.88 -19.46 -20.69
N SER A 47 -3.98 -20.24 -21.29
CA SER A 47 -3.86 -20.40 -22.73
C SER A 47 -5.25 -20.55 -23.34
N GLY A 48 -5.54 -19.71 -24.34
CA GLY A 48 -6.80 -19.70 -25.07
C GLY A 48 -7.16 -21.09 -25.57
N THR A 49 -8.12 -21.71 -24.90
CA THR A 49 -8.95 -22.75 -25.46
C THR A 49 -10.35 -22.18 -25.46
N ASN A 50 -10.94 -22.09 -26.66
CA ASN A 50 -12.32 -21.72 -26.89
C ASN A 50 -13.20 -22.84 -26.30
N THR A 51 -13.34 -22.88 -24.98
CA THR A 51 -14.26 -23.77 -24.29
C THR A 51 -15.55 -23.01 -24.07
N THR A 52 -16.45 -23.13 -25.04
CA THR A 52 -17.87 -22.94 -24.80
C THR A 52 -18.22 -23.66 -23.50
N ILE A 53 -18.59 -22.91 -22.45
CA ILE A 53 -19.01 -23.45 -21.16
C ILE A 53 -20.26 -24.29 -21.44
N LYS A 54 -20.05 -25.60 -21.61
CA LYS A 54 -21.13 -26.56 -21.75
C LYS A 54 -21.71 -26.77 -20.35
N PRO A 55 -23.04 -26.67 -20.16
CA PRO A 55 -23.68 -26.87 -18.85
C PRO A 55 -23.31 -28.18 -18.14
N ASP A 56 -22.82 -29.18 -18.88
CA ASP A 56 -22.35 -30.48 -18.37
C ASP A 56 -21.01 -30.43 -17.60
N SER A 57 -20.24 -29.33 -17.65
CA SER A 57 -18.95 -29.23 -16.93
C SER A 57 -19.09 -28.78 -15.48
N LEU A 58 -20.32 -28.54 -15.00
CA LEU A 58 -20.62 -28.13 -13.62
C LEU A 58 -21.06 -29.30 -12.72
N ASN A 59 -20.66 -30.53 -13.03
CA ASN A 59 -20.88 -31.73 -12.20
C ASN A 59 -20.22 -31.68 -10.80
N PHE A 60 -19.58 -30.56 -10.42
CA PHE A 60 -19.03 -30.33 -9.07
C PHE A 60 -20.10 -29.84 -8.07
N LEU A 61 -21.25 -29.37 -8.57
CA LEU A 61 -22.37 -28.86 -7.78
C LEU A 61 -23.43 -29.95 -7.63
N CYS A 62 -24.04 -30.08 -6.45
CA CYS A 62 -25.13 -31.04 -6.21
C CYS A 62 -26.24 -30.87 -7.25
N SER A 63 -26.95 -31.94 -7.65
CA SER A 63 -27.97 -31.89 -8.71
C SER A 63 -29.06 -30.82 -8.48
N SER A 64 -29.36 -30.50 -7.22
CA SER A 64 -30.25 -29.40 -6.82
C SER A 64 -29.63 -28.00 -7.05
N THR A 65 -28.33 -27.86 -6.83
CA THR A 65 -27.57 -26.62 -7.08
C THR A 65 -27.34 -26.40 -8.57
N GLN A 66 -27.09 -27.46 -9.34
CA GLN A 66 -27.01 -27.39 -10.80
C GLN A 66 -28.34 -26.93 -11.39
N LYS A 67 -29.47 -27.50 -10.91
CA LYS A 67 -30.80 -27.08 -11.33
C LYS A 67 -31.08 -25.61 -10.97
N ALA A 68 -30.77 -25.18 -9.74
CA ALA A 68 -30.90 -23.79 -9.33
C ALA A 68 -30.01 -22.83 -10.14
N LEU A 69 -28.82 -23.28 -10.53
CA LEU A 69 -27.91 -22.51 -11.40
C LEU A 69 -28.37 -22.45 -12.84
N THR A 70 -28.91 -23.53 -13.42
CA THR A 70 -29.52 -23.49 -14.76
C THR A 70 -30.79 -22.65 -14.77
N ASP A 71 -31.62 -22.75 -13.74
CA ASP A 71 -32.84 -21.94 -13.58
C ASP A 71 -32.45 -20.45 -13.43
N PHE A 72 -31.39 -20.14 -12.66
CA PHE A 72 -30.84 -18.80 -12.53
C PHE A 72 -30.14 -18.30 -13.81
N ALA A 73 -29.44 -19.17 -14.54
CA ALA A 73 -28.77 -18.84 -15.79
C ALA A 73 -29.78 -18.58 -16.92
N GLN A 74 -30.87 -19.33 -16.99
CA GLN A 74 -31.99 -19.05 -17.88
C GLN A 74 -32.73 -17.78 -17.48
N PHE A 75 -32.90 -17.52 -16.19
CA PHE A 75 -33.42 -16.23 -15.71
C PHE A 75 -32.51 -15.07 -16.13
N ILE A 76 -31.20 -15.19 -15.95
CA ILE A 76 -30.18 -14.22 -16.37
C ILE A 76 -30.14 -14.01 -17.90
N ALA A 77 -30.28 -15.09 -18.68
CA ALA A 77 -30.30 -15.06 -20.13
C ALA A 77 -31.62 -14.50 -20.69
N GLY A 78 -32.70 -14.59 -19.91
CA GLY A 78 -34.00 -13.97 -20.23
C GLY A 78 -34.08 -12.49 -19.89
N ILE A 79 -33.09 -11.93 -19.20
CA ILE A 79 -33.00 -10.50 -18.90
C ILE A 79 -32.53 -9.76 -20.15
N ASP A 80 -33.31 -8.76 -20.55
CA ASP A 80 -33.04 -7.91 -21.71
C ASP A 80 -31.66 -7.24 -21.63
N VAL A 81 -30.97 -7.11 -22.77
CA VAL A 81 -29.58 -6.63 -22.86
C VAL A 81 -29.43 -5.24 -22.23
N TRP A 82 -30.47 -4.42 -22.31
CA TRP A 82 -30.52 -3.09 -21.71
C TRP A 82 -30.37 -3.08 -20.19
N VAL A 83 -30.90 -4.09 -19.49
CA VAL A 83 -30.77 -4.21 -18.02
C VAL A 83 -29.32 -4.54 -17.64
N TRP A 84 -28.63 -5.36 -18.44
CA TRP A 84 -27.20 -5.63 -18.25
C TRP A 84 -26.33 -4.40 -18.45
N ILE A 85 -26.64 -3.58 -19.47
CA ILE A 85 -25.94 -2.31 -19.71
C ILE A 85 -26.16 -1.36 -18.52
N LEU A 86 -27.40 -1.22 -18.05
CA LEU A 86 -27.73 -0.33 -16.93
C LEU A 86 -27.12 -0.83 -15.60
N LEU A 87 -27.10 -2.14 -15.37
CA LEU A 87 -26.42 -2.77 -14.23
C LEU A 87 -24.90 -2.59 -14.31
N ALA A 88 -24.30 -2.75 -15.48
CA ALA A 88 -22.87 -2.52 -15.69
C ALA A 88 -22.49 -1.06 -15.44
N ILE A 89 -23.30 -0.10 -15.92
CA ILE A 89 -23.11 1.33 -15.65
C ILE A 89 -23.27 1.61 -14.16
N GLY A 90 -24.31 1.09 -13.51
CA GLY A 90 -24.54 1.25 -12.08
C GLY A 90 -23.39 0.69 -11.24
N LEU A 91 -22.93 -0.52 -11.55
CA LEU A 91 -21.78 -1.15 -10.91
C LEU A 91 -20.50 -0.34 -11.14
N PHE A 92 -20.27 0.15 -12.36
CA PHE A 92 -19.12 0.99 -12.69
C PHE A 92 -19.11 2.28 -11.86
N VAL A 93 -20.26 2.94 -11.71
CA VAL A 93 -20.40 4.13 -10.87
C VAL A 93 -20.13 3.80 -9.40
N VAL A 94 -20.67 2.70 -8.88
CA VAL A 94 -20.43 2.27 -7.49
C VAL A 94 -18.94 1.98 -7.25
N VAL A 95 -18.29 1.27 -8.18
CA VAL A 95 -16.86 0.97 -8.11
C VAL A 95 -16.02 2.24 -8.18
N LEU A 96 -16.40 3.19 -9.04
CA LEU A 96 -15.72 4.48 -9.15
C LEU A 96 -15.83 5.29 -7.86
N ILE A 97 -17.05 5.39 -7.29
CA ILE A 97 -17.27 6.07 -6.01
C ILE A 97 -16.47 5.39 -4.90
N LEU A 98 -16.52 4.06 -4.82
CA LEU A 98 -15.77 3.31 -3.81
C LEU A 98 -14.26 3.50 -3.97
N SER A 99 -13.75 3.55 -5.21
CA SER A 99 -12.33 3.81 -5.49
C SER A 99 -11.90 5.20 -5.00
N VAL A 100 -12.70 6.24 -5.26
CA VAL A 100 -12.45 7.59 -4.76
C VAL A 100 -12.49 7.63 -3.23
N VAL A 101 -13.47 6.96 -2.61
CA VAL A 101 -13.58 6.89 -1.15
C VAL A 101 -12.37 6.18 -0.54
N LEU A 102 -11.96 5.02 -1.06
CA LEU A 102 -10.79 4.28 -0.57
C LEU A 102 -9.49 5.04 -0.80
N PHE A 103 -9.38 5.78 -1.90
CA PHE A 103 -8.25 6.69 -2.15
C PHE A 103 -8.18 7.77 -1.06
N LEU A 104 -9.28 8.47 -0.79
CA LEU A 104 -9.34 9.47 0.27
C LEU A 104 -9.05 8.87 1.64
N LEU A 105 -9.69 7.75 2.00
CA LEU A 105 -9.47 7.05 3.27
C LEU A 105 -8.02 6.60 3.45
N GLY A 106 -7.37 6.12 2.39
CA GLY A 106 -5.98 5.70 2.49
C GLY A 106 -4.99 6.86 2.54
N THR A 107 -5.26 7.98 1.85
CA THR A 107 -4.49 9.21 2.06
C THR A 107 -4.65 9.74 3.48
N LEU A 108 -5.84 9.66 4.08
CA LEU A 108 -6.08 9.97 5.49
C LEU A 108 -5.32 9.04 6.43
N GLY A 109 -5.28 7.75 6.12
CA GLY A 109 -4.50 6.77 6.87
C GLY A 109 -3.02 7.13 6.91
N GLU A 110 -2.41 7.32 5.74
CA GLU A 110 -0.98 7.61 5.60
C GLU A 110 -0.60 8.93 6.29
N THR A 111 -1.35 10.00 6.00
CA THR A 111 -1.12 11.32 6.61
C THR A 111 -1.46 11.34 8.11
N GLY A 112 -2.47 10.58 8.54
CA GLY A 112 -2.85 10.42 9.94
C GLY A 112 -1.80 9.70 10.77
N VAL A 113 -1.15 8.66 10.22
CA VAL A 113 0.02 8.05 10.88
C VAL A 113 1.17 9.05 10.94
N ILE A 114 1.47 9.77 9.85
CA ILE A 114 2.58 10.72 9.81
C ILE A 114 2.41 11.84 10.86
N ALA A 115 1.24 12.48 10.88
CA ALA A 115 0.93 13.53 11.86
C ALA A 115 0.81 12.98 13.29
N GLY A 116 0.25 11.78 13.46
CA GLY A 116 0.14 11.14 14.76
C GLY A 116 1.52 10.76 15.33
N ALA A 117 2.43 10.27 14.50
CA ALA A 117 3.80 9.95 14.88
C ALA A 117 4.60 11.20 15.23
N SER A 118 4.47 12.29 14.45
CA SER A 118 5.15 13.55 14.75
C SER A 118 4.66 14.20 16.05
N MET A 119 3.34 14.15 16.32
CA MET A 119 2.77 14.62 17.59
C MET A 119 3.19 13.75 18.78
N ALA A 120 3.22 12.43 18.61
CA ALA A 120 3.63 11.52 19.67
C ALA A 120 5.12 11.64 20.01
N ASP A 121 5.94 12.10 19.06
CA ASP A 121 7.36 12.38 19.29
C ASP A 121 7.60 13.71 20.02
N GLN A 122 6.70 14.68 19.85
CA GLN A 122 6.74 15.99 20.53
C GLN A 122 6.07 15.98 21.90
N ALA A 123 5.15 15.04 22.14
CA ALA A 123 4.48 14.90 23.42
C ALA A 123 5.40 14.22 24.45
N ASP A 124 5.45 14.74 25.68
CA ASP A 124 6.21 14.14 26.78
C ASP A 124 5.83 12.67 27.03
N GLU A 125 6.76 11.88 27.59
CA GLU A 125 6.55 10.44 27.85
C GLU A 125 5.31 10.17 28.73
N ASP A 126 4.85 11.14 29.51
CA ASP A 126 3.66 11.10 30.37
C ASP A 126 2.37 11.69 29.75
N ALA A 127 2.43 12.18 28.51
CA ALA A 127 1.26 12.75 27.85
C ALA A 127 0.20 11.66 27.57
N PRO A 128 -1.10 11.98 27.74
CA PRO A 128 -2.21 11.05 27.50
C PRO A 128 -2.25 10.59 26.03
N PRO A 129 -2.79 9.39 25.76
CA PRO A 129 -2.85 8.84 24.41
C PRO A 129 -3.56 9.79 23.44
N LEU A 130 -3.02 9.91 22.23
CA LEU A 130 -3.52 10.83 21.22
C LEU A 130 -4.95 10.45 20.80
N SER A 131 -5.84 11.45 20.76
CA SER A 131 -7.20 11.26 20.28
C SER A 131 -7.31 11.48 18.77
N LEU A 132 -8.17 10.70 18.10
CA LEU A 132 -8.49 10.85 16.67
C LEU A 132 -8.79 12.30 16.29
N ARG A 133 -9.52 13.01 17.16
CA ARG A 133 -9.94 14.39 16.95
C ARG A 133 -8.75 15.36 16.92
N LYS A 134 -7.74 15.15 17.77
CA LYS A 134 -6.51 15.96 17.78
C LYS A 134 -5.72 15.77 16.49
N ILE A 135 -5.51 14.51 16.07
CA ILE A 135 -4.80 14.19 14.81
C ILE A 135 -5.57 14.78 13.61
N PHE A 136 -6.88 14.56 13.53
CA PHE A 136 -7.70 15.03 12.41
C PHE A 136 -7.79 16.56 12.34
N SER A 137 -7.86 17.26 13.47
CA SER A 137 -7.90 18.74 13.49
C SER A 137 -6.60 19.38 12.99
N ALA A 138 -5.45 18.79 13.30
CA ALA A 138 -4.17 19.24 12.77
C ALA A 138 -3.96 18.89 11.29
N LEU A 139 -4.55 17.78 10.84
CA LEU A 139 -4.52 17.35 9.44
C LEU A 139 -5.42 18.22 8.54
N LYS A 140 -6.59 18.65 9.05
CA LYS A 140 -7.65 19.32 8.29
C LYS A 140 -7.16 20.46 7.37
N PRO A 141 -6.31 21.41 7.80
CA PRO A 141 -5.84 22.49 6.92
C PRO A 141 -4.88 22.03 5.81
N HIS A 142 -4.16 20.92 6.00
CA HIS A 142 -3.13 20.44 5.07
C HIS A 142 -3.59 19.26 4.20
N TYR A 143 -4.63 18.55 4.63
CA TYR A 143 -5.12 17.32 4.01
C TYR A 143 -5.40 17.48 2.51
N TRP A 144 -6.10 18.53 2.10
CA TRP A 144 -6.43 18.77 0.68
C TRP A 144 -5.20 18.98 -0.20
N LYS A 145 -4.16 19.63 0.31
CA LYS A 145 -2.89 19.78 -0.43
C LYS A 145 -2.22 18.44 -0.64
N VAL A 146 -2.25 17.56 0.37
CA VAL A 146 -1.68 16.21 0.27
C VAL A 146 -2.50 15.31 -0.65
N VAL A 147 -3.83 15.39 -0.59
CA VAL A 147 -4.72 14.68 -1.53
C VAL A 147 -4.43 15.12 -2.97
N LEU A 148 -4.31 16.43 -3.21
CA LEU A 148 -4.00 16.96 -4.55
C LEU A 148 -2.63 16.48 -5.05
N LEU A 149 -1.62 16.47 -4.16
CA LEU A 149 -0.28 15.97 -4.47
C LEU A 149 -0.30 14.47 -4.79
N LYS A 150 -0.97 13.65 -3.97
CA LYS A 150 -1.11 12.20 -4.20
C LYS A 150 -1.88 11.93 -5.48
N LEU A 151 -2.95 12.69 -5.77
CA LEU A 151 -3.73 12.54 -6.99
C LEU A 151 -2.88 12.90 -8.22
N GLY A 152 -2.18 14.04 -8.16
CA GLY A 152 -1.25 14.46 -9.20
C GLY A 152 -0.12 13.45 -9.43
N TYR A 153 0.43 12.88 -8.36
CA TYR A 153 1.43 11.81 -8.45
C TYR A 153 0.86 10.52 -9.05
N THR A 154 -0.33 10.10 -8.67
CA THR A 154 -0.97 8.90 -9.24
C THR A 154 -1.23 9.10 -10.74
N LEU A 155 -1.70 10.27 -11.16
CA LEU A 155 -1.88 10.60 -12.57
C LEU A 155 -0.54 10.67 -13.32
N ALA A 156 0.46 11.35 -12.76
CA ALA A 156 1.80 11.45 -13.35
C ALA A 156 2.45 10.07 -13.48
N SER A 157 2.37 9.23 -12.44
CA SER A 157 2.91 7.87 -12.48
C SER A 157 2.16 6.98 -13.47
N LEU A 158 0.85 7.16 -13.66
CA LEU A 158 0.10 6.46 -14.71
C LEU A 158 0.58 6.86 -16.10
N ILE A 159 0.74 8.16 -16.37
CA ILE A 159 1.23 8.68 -17.66
C ILE A 159 2.66 8.18 -17.93
N VAL A 160 3.55 8.31 -16.95
CA VAL A 160 4.93 7.85 -17.03
C VAL A 160 4.99 6.34 -17.24
N THR A 161 4.19 5.56 -16.50
CA THR A 161 4.15 4.10 -16.68
C THR A 161 3.63 3.71 -18.06
N LEU A 162 2.57 4.36 -18.55
CA LEU A 162 2.04 4.10 -19.89
C LEU A 162 3.06 4.43 -20.98
N PHE A 163 3.78 5.55 -20.83
CA PHE A 163 4.84 5.96 -21.75
C PHE A 163 6.07 5.01 -21.69
N LEU A 164 6.46 4.59 -20.48
CA LEU A 164 7.57 3.66 -20.28
C LEU A 164 7.19 2.20 -20.52
N MET A 165 5.90 1.85 -20.70
CA MET A 165 5.50 0.45 -20.80
C MET A 165 6.12 -0.24 -22.01
N ALA A 166 6.10 0.42 -23.18
CA ALA A 166 6.73 -0.11 -24.39
C ALA A 166 8.24 -0.37 -24.22
N PRO A 167 9.07 0.58 -23.75
CA PRO A 167 10.49 0.31 -23.51
C PRO A 167 10.75 -0.69 -22.37
N ILE A 168 9.91 -0.72 -21.32
CA ILE A 168 10.03 -1.71 -20.24
C ILE A 168 9.80 -3.12 -20.76
N LEU A 169 8.78 -3.33 -21.61
CA LEU A 169 8.54 -4.64 -22.24
C LEU A 169 9.72 -5.04 -23.14
N ILE A 170 10.21 -4.13 -23.97
CA ILE A 170 11.36 -4.39 -24.86
C ILE A 170 12.60 -4.75 -24.03
N LEU A 171 12.91 -4.01 -22.96
CA LEU A 171 14.02 -4.32 -22.06
C LEU A 171 13.82 -5.64 -21.31
N MET A 172 12.59 -5.97 -20.91
CA MET A 172 12.28 -7.23 -20.25
C MET A 172 12.59 -8.42 -21.17
N PHE A 173 12.15 -8.36 -22.44
CA PHE A 173 12.40 -9.41 -23.43
C PHE A 173 13.86 -9.44 -23.91
N CYS A 174 14.49 -8.28 -24.09
CA CYS A 174 15.84 -8.18 -24.67
C CYS A 174 16.96 -8.41 -23.64
N THR A 175 16.75 -8.12 -22.36
CA THR A 175 17.80 -8.14 -21.33
C THR A 175 17.54 -9.19 -20.23
N CYS A 176 16.63 -10.16 -20.47
CA CYS A 176 16.32 -11.26 -19.55
C CYS A 176 16.14 -10.78 -18.09
N CYS A 177 15.29 -9.76 -17.90
CA CYS A 177 14.99 -9.12 -16.61
C CYS A 177 16.11 -8.30 -15.94
N VAL A 178 17.34 -8.24 -16.48
CA VAL A 178 18.41 -7.41 -15.89
C VAL A 178 18.09 -5.92 -15.98
N GLY A 179 17.41 -5.48 -17.05
CA GLY A 179 16.95 -4.09 -17.19
C GLY A 179 15.99 -3.62 -16.10
N LEU A 180 15.24 -4.53 -15.46
CA LEU A 180 14.33 -4.20 -14.37
C LEU A 180 15.08 -3.83 -13.09
N PHE A 181 16.26 -4.40 -12.85
CA PHE A 181 17.07 -4.05 -11.67
C PHE A 181 17.49 -2.58 -11.66
N LEU A 182 17.64 -1.95 -12.82
CA LEU A 182 17.99 -0.53 -12.94
C LEU A 182 16.82 0.40 -12.57
N LEU A 183 15.57 -0.08 -12.71
CA LEU A 183 14.35 0.69 -12.38
C LEU A 183 14.04 0.66 -10.87
N ILE A 184 14.51 -0.35 -10.13
CA ILE A 184 14.33 -0.47 -8.68
C ILE A 184 14.83 0.77 -7.92
N PRO A 185 16.08 1.25 -8.11
CA PRO A 185 16.57 2.45 -7.40
C PRO A 185 15.83 3.73 -7.82
N VAL A 186 15.36 3.81 -9.07
CA VAL A 186 14.57 4.95 -9.55
C VAL A 186 13.20 4.98 -8.88
N GLY A 187 12.50 3.84 -8.87
CA GLY A 187 11.22 3.69 -8.18
C GLY A 187 11.36 3.98 -6.69
N TRP A 188 12.44 3.51 -6.07
CA TRP A 188 12.77 3.84 -4.68
C TRP A 188 12.90 5.35 -4.46
N PHE A 189 13.74 6.01 -5.25
CA PHE A 189 14.03 7.43 -5.08
C PHE A 189 12.77 8.28 -5.19
N ILE A 190 11.94 8.02 -6.20
CA ILE A 190 10.67 8.73 -6.43
C ILE A 190 9.72 8.54 -5.23
N GLN A 191 9.63 7.32 -4.71
CA GLN A 191 8.80 7.01 -3.55
C GLN A 191 9.27 7.73 -2.28
N THR A 192 10.57 7.70 -1.99
CA THR A 192 11.15 8.43 -0.86
C THR A 192 10.96 9.94 -1.00
N MET A 193 11.12 10.48 -2.21
CA MET A 193 10.89 11.90 -2.48
C MET A 193 9.44 12.31 -2.20
N LEU A 194 8.46 11.53 -2.66
CA LEU A 194 7.05 11.76 -2.35
C LEU A 194 6.78 11.68 -0.86
N PHE A 195 7.35 10.69 -0.18
CA PHE A 195 7.17 10.48 1.25
C PHE A 195 7.69 11.67 2.08
N LEU A 196 8.93 12.12 1.83
CA LEU A 196 9.49 13.27 2.54
C LEU A 196 8.76 14.57 2.22
N THR A 197 8.26 14.71 0.99
CA THR A 197 7.42 15.86 0.60
C THR A 197 6.13 15.90 1.41
N ILE A 198 5.49 14.74 1.63
CA ILE A 198 4.28 14.66 2.47
C ILE A 198 4.59 15.06 3.91
N ILE A 199 5.71 14.58 4.47
CA ILE A 199 6.11 14.98 5.83
C ILE A 199 6.34 16.48 5.90
N ALA A 200 7.06 17.06 4.94
CA ALA A 200 7.31 18.51 4.91
C ALA A 200 6.01 19.32 4.82
N ILE A 201 5.01 18.88 4.05
CA ILE A 201 3.70 19.55 3.98
C ILE A 201 2.95 19.43 5.32
N VAL A 202 3.01 18.27 5.97
CA VAL A 202 2.26 17.99 7.19
C VAL A 202 2.89 18.63 8.43
N GLU A 203 4.22 18.63 8.54
CA GLU A 203 4.96 19.14 9.70
C GLU A 203 5.18 20.65 9.63
N GLU A 204 5.46 21.20 8.44
CA GLU A 204 5.87 22.61 8.30
C GLU A 204 4.78 23.49 7.67
N GLY A 205 3.69 22.89 7.17
CA GLY A 205 2.59 23.60 6.52
C GLY A 205 2.96 24.26 5.17
N SER A 206 4.14 23.94 4.66
CA SER A 206 4.71 24.45 3.41
C SER A 206 3.82 24.18 2.20
N GLY A 207 3.87 25.06 1.19
CA GLY A 207 3.28 24.78 -0.13
C GLY A 207 3.91 23.55 -0.80
N ILE A 208 3.24 23.01 -1.83
CA ILE A 208 3.68 21.79 -2.55
C ILE A 208 5.09 21.96 -3.12
N PHE A 209 5.36 23.03 -3.87
CA PHE A 209 6.66 23.26 -4.51
C PHE A 209 7.82 23.49 -3.51
N PRO A 210 7.65 24.32 -2.45
CA PRO A 210 8.65 24.43 -1.38
C PRO A 210 8.95 23.08 -0.71
N ALA A 211 7.92 22.27 -0.44
CA ALA A 211 8.08 20.96 0.19
C ALA A 211 8.86 19.98 -0.70
N ILE A 212 8.60 19.95 -2.00
CA ILE A 212 9.35 19.12 -2.97
C ILE A 212 10.83 19.55 -3.01
N THR A 213 11.09 20.86 -3.05
CA THR A 213 12.45 21.41 -3.10
C THR A 213 13.23 21.07 -1.83
N ARG A 214 12.56 21.14 -0.67
CA ARG A 214 13.12 20.74 0.61
C ARG A 214 13.42 19.25 0.67
N ALA A 215 12.47 18.40 0.26
CA ALA A 215 12.66 16.95 0.19
C ALA A 215 13.84 16.58 -0.73
N TRP A 216 13.95 17.23 -1.88
CA TRP A 216 15.08 17.05 -2.79
C TRP A 216 16.41 17.38 -2.12
N ARG A 217 16.54 18.57 -1.50
CA ARG A 217 17.77 18.99 -0.81
C ARG A 217 18.14 18.04 0.33
N MET A 218 17.16 17.51 1.05
CA MET A 218 17.42 16.53 2.12
C MET A 218 17.97 15.21 1.57
N ILE A 219 17.37 14.69 0.50
CA ILE A 219 17.84 13.44 -0.10
C ILE A 219 19.24 13.64 -0.66
N THR A 220 19.48 14.68 -1.45
CA THR A 220 20.80 14.91 -2.07
C THR A 220 21.88 15.29 -1.07
N GLY A 221 21.52 16.01 0.02
CA GLY A 221 22.46 16.40 1.07
C GLY A 221 22.85 15.26 2.03
N ASN A 222 22.04 14.20 2.12
CA ASN A 222 22.26 13.09 3.04
C ASN A 222 21.95 11.72 2.41
N LEU A 223 22.32 11.51 1.13
CA LEU A 223 22.00 10.30 0.36
C LEU A 223 22.31 9.02 1.13
N LEU A 224 23.50 8.93 1.72
CA LEU A 224 23.93 7.73 2.44
C LEU A 224 23.07 7.46 3.68
N ARG A 225 22.71 8.49 4.45
CA ARG A 225 21.89 8.33 5.66
C ARG A 225 20.46 7.94 5.31
N VAL A 226 19.89 8.55 4.27
CA VAL A 226 18.55 8.21 3.75
C VAL A 226 18.54 6.77 3.19
N LEU A 227 19.60 6.38 2.47
CA LEU A 227 19.75 5.03 1.94
C LEU A 227 19.86 3.98 3.05
N ILE A 228 20.62 4.25 4.13
CA ILE A 228 20.74 3.33 5.27
C ILE A 228 19.38 3.13 5.96
N ILE A 229 18.64 4.21 6.20
CA ILE A 229 17.29 4.13 6.81
C ILE A 229 16.37 3.33 5.91
N PHE A 230 16.38 3.60 4.61
CA PHE A 230 15.63 2.81 3.66
C PHE A 230 16.03 1.34 3.69
N LEU A 231 17.32 1.01 3.73
CA LEU A 231 17.77 -0.37 3.71
C LEU A 231 17.30 -1.09 4.97
N ILE A 232 17.39 -0.46 6.13
CA ILE A 232 16.95 -1.03 7.40
C ILE A 232 15.42 -1.21 7.44
N LEU A 233 14.65 -0.18 7.11
CA LEU A 233 13.19 -0.24 7.12
C LEU A 233 12.64 -1.08 5.96
N GLY A 234 13.29 -1.05 4.81
CA GLY A 234 12.92 -1.80 3.61
C GLY A 234 13.15 -3.29 3.78
N ILE A 235 14.36 -3.70 4.20
CA ILE A 235 14.66 -5.10 4.49
C ILE A 235 13.86 -5.58 5.71
N GLY A 236 13.85 -4.81 6.80
CA GLY A 236 13.09 -5.17 8.00
C GLY A 236 11.59 -5.29 7.72
N GLY A 237 11.03 -4.36 6.97
CA GLY A 237 9.64 -4.40 6.50
C GLY A 237 9.37 -5.58 5.56
N ALA A 238 10.28 -5.92 4.66
CA ALA A 238 10.16 -7.07 3.78
C ALA A 238 10.18 -8.40 4.55
N ILE A 239 11.11 -8.57 5.50
CA ILE A 239 11.20 -9.78 6.33
C ILE A 239 9.91 -9.96 7.15
N VAL A 240 9.46 -8.90 7.83
CA VAL A 240 8.23 -8.95 8.62
C VAL A 240 7.01 -9.15 7.71
N GLY A 241 6.99 -8.52 6.53
CA GLY A 241 5.93 -8.69 5.54
C GLY A 241 5.82 -10.13 5.00
N VAL A 242 6.96 -10.77 4.71
CA VAL A 242 7.01 -12.19 4.33
C VAL A 242 6.50 -13.06 5.47
N LEU A 243 6.93 -12.79 6.71
CA LEU A 243 6.50 -13.54 7.88
C LEU A 243 4.99 -13.39 8.14
N ILE A 244 4.44 -12.19 7.95
CA ILE A 244 2.98 -11.94 8.00
C ILE A 244 2.28 -12.67 6.87
N THR A 245 2.83 -12.70 5.65
CA THR A 245 2.16 -13.33 4.50
C THR A 245 2.27 -14.85 4.49
N LEU A 246 3.23 -15.43 5.22
CA LEU A 246 3.51 -16.87 5.23
C LEU A 246 2.30 -17.76 5.60
N PRO A 247 1.47 -17.43 6.61
CA PRO A 247 0.22 -18.15 6.90
C PRO A 247 -0.77 -18.20 5.72
N LEU A 248 -0.70 -17.26 4.78
CA LEU A 248 -1.55 -17.26 3.59
C LEU A 248 -1.24 -18.45 2.66
N LEU A 249 0.00 -18.96 2.66
CA LEU A 249 0.37 -20.17 1.89
C LEU A 249 -0.32 -21.44 2.41
N ILE A 250 -0.81 -21.43 3.66
CA ILE A 250 -1.53 -22.56 4.26
C ILE A 250 -2.98 -22.61 3.77
N VAL A 251 -3.57 -21.47 3.40
CA VAL A 251 -4.97 -21.34 2.97
C VAL A 251 -5.35 -22.24 1.78
N PRO A 252 -4.57 -22.34 0.69
CA PRO A 252 -4.92 -23.20 -0.43
C PRO A 252 -4.62 -24.70 -0.21
N LEU A 253 -3.85 -25.07 0.82
CA LEU A 253 -3.47 -26.47 1.07
C LEU A 253 -4.67 -27.41 1.22
N PRO A 254 -5.70 -27.13 2.04
CA PRO A 254 -6.83 -28.04 2.18
C PRO A 254 -7.61 -28.25 0.88
N PHE A 255 -7.71 -27.22 0.02
CA PHE A 255 -8.26 -27.37 -1.33
C PHE A 255 -7.36 -28.22 -2.22
N ALA A 256 -6.05 -27.96 -2.24
CA ALA A 256 -5.10 -28.70 -3.07
C ALA A 256 -5.02 -30.19 -2.68
N ILE A 257 -5.05 -30.49 -1.38
CA ILE A 257 -5.08 -31.86 -0.85
C ILE A 257 -6.39 -32.56 -1.25
N ASN A 258 -7.53 -31.89 -1.08
CA ASN A 258 -8.82 -32.47 -1.47
C ASN A 258 -8.89 -32.73 -2.99
N LEU A 259 -8.37 -31.79 -3.80
CA LEU A 259 -8.27 -31.95 -5.25
C LEU A 259 -7.43 -33.17 -5.64
N ALA A 260 -6.27 -33.37 -4.99
CA ALA A 260 -5.40 -34.53 -5.24
C ALA A 260 -6.07 -35.86 -4.85
N ILE A 261 -6.84 -35.88 -3.75
CA ILE A 261 -7.61 -37.07 -3.32
C ILE A 261 -8.71 -37.39 -4.31
N VAL A 262 -9.50 -36.40 -4.74
CA VAL A 262 -10.57 -36.60 -5.73
C VAL A 262 -10.00 -37.09 -7.06
N ALA A 263 -8.88 -36.53 -7.50
CA ALA A 263 -8.22 -36.92 -8.73
C ALA A 263 -7.64 -38.36 -8.70
N SER A 264 -7.24 -38.86 -7.53
CA SER A 264 -6.62 -40.19 -7.39
C SER A 264 -7.60 -41.30 -6.99
N ALA A 265 -8.60 -41.00 -6.15
CA ALA A 265 -9.53 -41.99 -5.60
C ALA A 265 -10.90 -42.02 -6.30
N GLY A 266 -11.21 -41.06 -7.17
CA GLY A 266 -12.47 -40.97 -7.92
C GLY A 266 -13.74 -40.85 -7.06
N SER A 267 -13.59 -40.74 -5.74
CA SER A 267 -14.65 -40.71 -4.76
C SER A 267 -14.34 -39.65 -3.70
N GLY A 268 -15.02 -38.52 -3.78
CA GLY A 268 -14.83 -37.39 -2.87
C GLY A 268 -15.52 -36.13 -3.40
N THR A 269 -15.96 -35.26 -2.49
CA THR A 269 -16.63 -34.02 -2.85
C THR A 269 -15.64 -32.86 -2.79
N LEU A 270 -15.43 -32.18 -3.91
CA LEU A 270 -14.55 -30.99 -4.01
C LEU A 270 -15.00 -29.85 -3.08
N ILE A 271 -16.31 -29.81 -2.78
CA ILE A 271 -16.94 -28.82 -1.90
C ILE A 271 -16.30 -28.85 -0.50
N THR A 272 -15.93 -30.02 0.03
CA THR A 272 -15.37 -30.15 1.38
C THR A 272 -14.03 -29.43 1.51
N GLY A 273 -13.15 -29.55 0.50
CA GLY A 273 -11.86 -28.88 0.47
C GLY A 273 -11.97 -27.36 0.27
N LEU A 274 -12.96 -26.94 -0.53
CA LEU A 274 -13.23 -25.53 -0.77
C LEU A 274 -13.81 -24.85 0.48
N VAL A 275 -14.78 -25.47 1.14
CA VAL A 275 -15.39 -24.94 2.38
C VAL A 275 -14.34 -24.80 3.48
N LEU A 276 -13.46 -25.78 3.66
CA LEU A 276 -12.39 -25.72 4.67
C LEU A 276 -11.38 -24.58 4.37
N SER A 277 -11.02 -24.41 3.09
CA SER A 277 -10.12 -23.33 2.65
C SER A 277 -10.73 -21.95 2.85
N VAL A 278 -12.03 -21.79 2.54
CA VAL A 278 -12.77 -20.54 2.75
C VAL A 278 -12.89 -20.21 4.24
N LEU A 279 -13.20 -21.20 5.09
CA LEU A 279 -13.25 -21.01 6.54
C LEU A 279 -11.89 -20.57 7.10
N LEU A 280 -10.81 -21.21 6.65
CA LEU A 280 -9.45 -20.87 7.07
C LEU A 280 -9.04 -19.47 6.59
N ALA A 281 -9.38 -19.10 5.36
CA ALA A 281 -9.20 -17.74 4.84
C ALA A 281 -9.96 -16.71 5.69
N LEU A 282 -11.21 -17.01 6.05
CA LEU A 282 -12.05 -16.09 6.83
C LEU A 282 -11.45 -15.78 8.21
N GLY A 283 -10.79 -16.76 8.85
CA GLY A 283 -10.11 -16.58 10.12
C GLY A 283 -8.77 -15.84 10.01
N ILE A 284 -7.97 -16.16 8.99
CA ILE A 284 -6.61 -15.63 8.84
C ILE A 284 -6.59 -14.21 8.24
N LEU A 285 -7.45 -13.92 7.25
CA LEU A 285 -7.48 -12.62 6.56
C LEU A 285 -7.62 -11.39 7.49
N PRO A 286 -8.54 -11.33 8.48
CA PRO A 286 -8.64 -10.16 9.35
C PRO A 286 -7.37 -9.95 10.18
N ILE A 287 -6.72 -11.03 10.60
CA ILE A 287 -5.45 -10.98 11.33
C ILE A 287 -4.34 -10.44 10.42
N LEU A 288 -4.28 -10.89 9.16
CA LEU A 288 -3.31 -10.39 8.18
C LEU A 288 -3.49 -8.92 7.86
N ILE A 289 -4.73 -8.47 7.67
CA ILE A 289 -5.05 -7.06 7.42
C ILE A 289 -4.64 -6.21 8.62
N PHE A 290 -4.91 -6.68 9.84
CA PHE A 290 -4.49 -6.01 11.07
C PHE A 290 -2.97 -5.90 11.19
N LEU A 291 -2.23 -7.02 11.06
CA LEU A 291 -0.77 -7.03 11.15
C LEU A 291 -0.12 -6.20 10.03
N GLY A 292 -0.65 -6.26 8.82
CA GLY A 292 -0.21 -5.43 7.69
C GLY A 292 -0.41 -3.95 7.96
N GLY A 293 -1.53 -3.56 8.55
CA GLY A 293 -1.80 -2.18 8.98
C GLY A 293 -0.82 -1.69 10.05
N VAL A 294 -0.54 -2.52 11.07
CA VAL A 294 0.45 -2.21 12.12
C VAL A 294 1.84 -2.04 11.53
N LEU A 295 2.27 -2.93 10.63
CA LEU A 295 3.56 -2.84 9.96
C LEU A 295 3.69 -1.55 9.14
N ARG A 296 2.64 -1.18 8.39
CA ARG A 296 2.61 0.10 7.66
C ARG A 296 2.74 1.27 8.62
N ALA A 297 1.96 1.29 9.69
CA ALA A 297 2.03 2.35 10.69
C ALA A 297 3.44 2.48 11.30
N TYR A 298 4.12 1.34 11.49
CA TYR A 298 5.51 1.28 11.93
C TYR A 298 6.50 1.90 10.96
N LEU A 299 6.46 1.46 9.70
CA LEU A 299 7.33 2.00 8.66
C LEU A 299 7.15 3.51 8.50
N LEU A 300 5.90 3.96 8.47
CA LEU A 300 5.52 5.38 8.42
C LEU A 300 6.08 6.17 9.62
N SER A 301 5.90 5.66 10.84
CA SER A 301 6.37 6.32 12.07
C SER A 301 7.91 6.35 12.16
N ALA A 302 8.58 5.27 11.77
CA ALA A 302 10.04 5.21 11.78
C ALA A 302 10.64 6.17 10.75
N TRP A 303 10.03 6.28 9.57
CA TRP A 303 10.46 7.23 8.56
C TRP A 303 10.23 8.70 8.95
N THR A 304 9.14 9.02 9.66
CA THR A 304 8.91 10.39 10.15
C THR A 304 9.93 10.81 11.19
N LEU A 305 10.20 9.96 12.18
CA LEU A 305 11.27 10.21 13.17
C LEU A 305 12.65 10.32 12.51
N ALA A 306 12.90 9.51 11.49
CA ALA A 306 14.11 9.60 10.68
C ALA A 306 14.23 10.97 10.00
N TYR A 307 13.17 11.45 9.34
CA TYR A 307 13.14 12.76 8.68
C TYR A 307 13.54 13.89 9.64
N ARG A 308 12.99 13.91 10.87
CA ARG A 308 13.28 14.96 11.85
C ARG A 308 14.72 14.98 12.35
N ARG A 309 15.39 13.83 12.33
CA ARG A 309 16.78 13.67 12.78
C ARG A 309 17.80 13.82 11.64
N LEU A 310 17.34 13.97 10.39
CA LEU A 310 18.22 14.27 9.27
C LEU A 310 18.63 15.76 9.35
N PRO A 311 19.93 16.08 9.38
CA PRO A 311 20.36 17.46 9.39
C PRO A 311 20.02 18.10 8.04
N VAL A 312 19.31 19.23 8.07
CA VAL A 312 19.24 20.12 6.91
C VAL A 312 20.56 20.89 6.92
N ASN A 313 21.42 20.68 5.92
CA ASN A 313 22.60 21.52 5.75
C ASN A 313 22.11 22.93 5.36
N GLU A 314 21.83 23.78 6.35
CA GLU A 314 21.55 25.21 6.18
C GLU A 314 22.80 26.02 5.80
N ASP A 315 23.97 25.37 5.68
CA ASP A 315 25.27 25.97 5.38
C ASP A 315 25.50 26.30 3.89
N LEU A 316 24.44 26.47 3.10
CA LEU A 316 24.50 26.98 1.72
C LEU A 316 23.76 28.31 1.56
N LYS A 317 23.70 29.12 2.64
CA LYS A 317 23.76 30.56 2.44
C LYS A 317 25.22 30.88 2.16
N PRO A 318 25.59 31.52 1.03
CA PRO A 318 26.94 32.01 0.86
C PRO A 318 27.23 32.93 2.04
N THR A 319 28.16 32.51 2.90
CA THR A 319 28.73 33.35 3.94
C THR A 319 29.27 34.56 3.20
N LEU A 320 28.62 35.71 3.35
CA LEU A 320 29.16 36.97 2.87
C LEU A 320 30.44 37.19 3.70
N LEU A 321 31.58 36.84 3.11
CA LEU A 321 32.93 37.11 3.60
C LEU A 321 33.24 38.61 3.50
N ASN A 322 32.33 39.48 3.93
CA ASN A 322 32.63 40.91 4.02
C ASN A 322 31.67 41.66 4.93
N GLU A 323 31.81 41.45 6.23
CA GLU A 323 31.66 42.55 7.18
C GLU A 323 32.92 42.55 8.04
N THR A 324 33.94 43.24 7.51
CA THR A 324 35.11 43.65 8.28
C THR A 324 34.66 44.35 9.57
N PRO A 325 35.29 44.08 10.72
CA PRO A 325 35.05 44.89 11.90
C PRO A 325 35.68 46.25 11.65
N VAL A 326 34.86 47.30 11.72
CA VAL A 326 35.39 48.64 11.97
C VAL A 326 34.93 48.99 13.38
N GLU A 327 35.87 48.86 14.30
CA GLU A 327 35.86 49.52 15.60
C GLU A 327 35.79 51.05 15.42
N ASP A 328 35.23 51.70 16.45
CA ASP A 328 35.07 53.13 16.73
C ASP A 328 33.84 53.86 16.15
#